data_AF-A0A9E5IZD8-F1
#
_entry.id   AF-A0A9E5IZD8-F1
#
_cell.length_a   1.000
_cell.length_b   1.000
_cell.length_c   1.000
_cell.angle_alpha   90.00
_cell.angle_beta   90.00
_cell.angle_gamma   90.00
#
_symmetry.space_group_name_H-M   'P 1'
#
loop_
_entity.id
_entity.type
_entity.pdbx_description
1 polymer ?
#
loop_
_entity_poly.entity_id
_entity_poly.type
_entity_poly.pdbx_seq_one_letter_code
_entity_poly.pdbx_strand_id
1 'polypeptide(L)'
;FQGVRRRLEVRAESKGITLVDDFGHHPSALRESIAALRHRYPGRRIWALFEPRSNTTRRGIFQKELAQSLSAADGLYIAEVARKDQLDPETRLNPQKIADDVRQAGREAFFLPGPEEIFKDLVPRLRSGDVVAVFTNGSFGGLVGKLADHLKQNA
;
A
#
# COMPACT_ATOMS: atom_id res chain seq x y z
N PHE A 1 15.54 22.52 2.31
CA PHE A 1 15.18 21.15 1.92
C PHE A 1 15.65 20.19 2.99
N GLN A 2 14.78 19.86 3.97
CA GLN A 2 15.04 18.77 4.92
C GLN A 2 14.51 17.48 4.31
N GLY A 3 15.36 16.45 4.24
CA GLY A 3 15.23 15.25 3.42
C GLY A 3 13.83 14.64 3.34
N VAL A 4 13.44 14.28 2.13
CA VAL A 4 12.20 13.55 1.87
C VAL A 4 12.35 12.16 2.48
N ARG A 5 11.76 11.94 3.67
CA ARG A 5 11.83 10.64 4.35
C ARG A 5 11.23 9.55 3.44
N ARG A 6 12.01 8.48 3.21
CA ARG A 6 11.59 7.17 2.68
C ARG A 6 10.68 7.24 1.44
N ARG A 7 11.23 7.62 0.28
CA ARG A 7 10.51 7.54 -1.02
C ARG A 7 11.10 6.40 -1.85
N LEU A 8 10.24 5.47 -2.26
CA LEU A 8 10.59 4.32 -3.09
C LEU A 8 11.87 3.57 -2.65
N GLU A 9 12.05 3.40 -1.34
CA GLU A 9 13.24 2.74 -0.79
C GLU A 9 13.12 1.23 -0.93
N VAL A 10 14.06 0.57 -1.62
CA VAL A 10 14.10 -0.88 -1.70
C VAL A 10 14.61 -1.45 -0.38
N ARG A 11 13.78 -2.26 0.29
CA ARG A 11 14.06 -2.81 1.63
C ARG A 11 14.57 -4.24 1.59
N ALA A 12 14.16 -5.00 0.59
CA ALA A 12 14.62 -6.37 0.34
C ALA A 12 14.31 -6.76 -1.12
N GLU A 13 15.15 -7.62 -1.68
CA GLU A 13 14.89 -8.31 -2.94
C GLU A 13 15.29 -9.77 -2.81
N SER A 14 14.40 -10.68 -3.20
CA SER A 14 14.64 -12.13 -3.10
C SER A 14 13.69 -12.89 -4.03
N LYS A 15 14.18 -13.95 -4.68
CA LYS A 15 13.39 -14.81 -5.60
C LYS A 15 12.55 -14.05 -6.64
N GLY A 16 13.08 -12.94 -7.14
CA GLY A 16 12.39 -12.08 -8.11
C GLY A 16 11.25 -11.24 -7.53
N ILE A 17 11.11 -11.15 -6.21
CA ILE A 17 10.19 -10.25 -5.51
C ILE A 17 10.98 -9.05 -4.97
N THR A 18 10.45 -7.85 -5.17
CA THR A 18 11.05 -6.61 -4.66
C THR A 18 10.12 -5.97 -3.64
N LEU A 19 10.61 -5.67 -2.44
CA LEU A 19 9.90 -4.93 -1.41
C LEU A 19 10.35 -3.46 -1.38
N VAL A 20 9.39 -2.54 -1.44
CA VAL A 20 9.60 -1.09 -1.46
C VAL A 20 8.82 -0.43 -0.32
N ASP A 21 9.47 0.47 0.42
CA ASP A 21 8.86 1.34 1.45
C ASP A 21 8.74 2.78 0.91
N ASP A 22 7.54 3.36 1.00
CA ASP A 22 7.25 4.71 0.55
C ASP A 22 6.35 5.46 1.55
N PHE A 23 6.73 6.69 1.90
CA PHE A 23 6.00 7.58 2.79
C PHE A 23 4.81 8.29 2.12
N GLY A 24 4.59 8.05 0.83
CA GLY A 24 3.49 8.58 0.03
C GLY A 24 2.13 8.22 0.62
N HIS A 25 1.24 9.21 0.66
CA HIS A 25 -0.11 9.05 1.22
C HIS A 25 -1.13 9.95 0.53
N HIS A 26 -0.70 11.09 0.00
CA HIS A 26 -1.55 11.93 -0.85
C HIS A 26 -1.84 11.23 -2.19
N PRO A 27 -3.05 11.36 -2.77
CA PRO A 27 -3.40 10.69 -4.03
C PRO A 27 -2.41 10.92 -5.17
N SER A 28 -1.93 12.14 -5.39
CA SER A 28 -0.94 12.44 -6.43
C SER A 28 0.39 11.72 -6.18
N ALA A 29 0.89 11.78 -4.95
CA ALA A 29 2.12 11.11 -4.55
C ALA A 29 2.04 9.58 -4.69
N LEU A 30 0.89 8.97 -4.38
CA LEU A 30 0.66 7.53 -4.59
C LEU A 30 0.73 7.17 -6.07
N ARG A 31 0.03 7.96 -6.92
CA ARG A 31 0.02 7.75 -8.38
C ARG A 31 1.42 7.87 -8.97
N GLU A 32 2.17 8.90 -8.57
CA GLU A 32 3.55 9.13 -9.01
C GLU A 32 4.48 8.00 -8.58
N SER A 33 4.41 7.57 -7.32
CA SER A 33 5.20 6.45 -6.81
C SER A 33 4.89 5.15 -7.57
N ILE A 34 3.61 4.82 -7.80
CA ILE A 34 3.23 3.62 -8.56
C ILE A 34 3.70 3.72 -10.03
N ALA A 35 3.57 4.89 -10.65
CA ALA A 35 4.04 5.11 -12.03
C ALA A 35 5.57 4.96 -12.13
N ALA A 36 6.33 5.49 -11.16
CA ALA A 36 7.77 5.34 -11.10
C ALA A 36 8.18 3.87 -10.91
N LEU A 37 7.46 3.11 -10.08
CA LEU A 37 7.66 1.68 -9.92
C LEU A 37 7.37 0.92 -11.22
N ARG A 38 6.30 1.27 -11.93
CA ARG A 38 5.97 0.65 -13.22
C ARG A 38 7.06 0.89 -14.26
N HIS A 39 7.63 2.10 -14.28
CA HIS A 39 8.73 2.43 -15.17
C HIS A 39 10.02 1.68 -14.81
N ARG A 40 10.34 1.60 -13.51
CA ARG A 40 11.53 0.90 -13.00
C ARG A 40 11.44 -0.63 -13.16
N TYR A 41 10.23 -1.17 -13.10
CA TYR A 41 9.96 -2.61 -13.12
C TYR A 41 8.95 -2.95 -14.22
N PRO A 42 9.34 -2.82 -15.51
CA PRO A 42 8.42 -3.01 -16.63
C PRO A 42 7.88 -4.45 -16.65
N GLY A 43 6.58 -4.58 -16.87
CA GLY A 43 5.88 -5.88 -16.92
C GLY A 43 5.73 -6.61 -15.59
N ARG A 44 6.31 -6.09 -14.50
CA ARG A 44 6.18 -6.69 -13.15
C ARG A 44 4.86 -6.32 -12.51
N ARG A 45 4.30 -7.24 -11.73
CA ARG A 45 3.03 -7.05 -11.02
C ARG A 45 3.26 -6.23 -9.76
N ILE A 46 2.51 -5.14 -9.57
CA ILE A 46 2.65 -4.23 -8.43
C ILE A 46 1.52 -4.45 -7.43
N TRP A 47 1.87 -4.80 -6.21
CA TRP A 47 0.99 -4.82 -5.04
C TRP A 47 1.18 -3.54 -4.22
N ALA A 48 0.12 -2.73 -4.09
CA ALA A 48 0.11 -1.56 -3.22
C ALA A 48 -0.49 -1.91 -1.85
N LEU A 49 0.25 -1.67 -0.77
CA LEU A 49 -0.19 -1.90 0.61
C LEU A 49 -0.32 -0.53 1.28
N PHE A 50 -1.55 -0.07 1.52
CA PHE A 50 -1.81 1.29 1.97
C PHE A 50 -2.33 1.35 3.41
N GLU A 51 -1.69 2.19 4.24
CA GLU A 51 -2.12 2.47 5.62
C GLU A 51 -2.75 3.87 5.75
N PRO A 52 -4.09 3.99 5.88
CA PRO A 52 -4.73 5.30 6.04
C PRO A 52 -4.50 5.89 7.43
N ARG A 53 -3.40 6.63 7.62
CA ARG A 53 -3.02 7.18 8.94
C ARG A 53 -2.80 8.69 9.05
N SER A 54 -2.55 9.37 7.93
CA SER A 54 -2.34 10.83 7.96
C SER A 54 -3.66 11.56 8.28
N ASN A 55 -3.60 12.82 8.70
CA ASN A 55 -4.82 13.61 8.97
C ASN A 55 -5.76 13.67 7.76
N THR A 56 -5.19 13.75 6.55
CA THR A 56 -5.96 13.84 5.30
C THR A 56 -6.51 12.49 4.87
N THR A 57 -5.71 11.42 4.97
CA THR A 57 -6.13 10.07 4.54
C THR A 57 -7.00 9.35 5.55
N ARG A 58 -7.05 9.81 6.80
CA ARG A 58 -8.01 9.30 7.79
C ARG A 58 -9.44 9.79 7.52
N ARG A 59 -9.59 10.87 6.75
CA ARG A 59 -10.88 11.48 6.38
C ARG A 59 -11.25 11.12 4.94
N GLY A 60 -12.54 11.07 4.64
CA GLY A 60 -13.12 10.75 3.34
C GLY A 60 -12.89 11.77 2.22
N ILE A 61 -12.16 12.87 2.50
CA ILE A 61 -12.02 14.03 1.60
C ILE A 61 -11.46 13.63 0.23
N PHE A 62 -10.52 12.68 0.19
CA PHE A 62 -9.87 12.21 -1.04
C PHE A 62 -10.25 10.78 -1.41
N GLN A 63 -11.39 10.27 -0.94
CA GLN A 63 -11.71 8.85 -1.08
C GLN A 63 -11.71 8.39 -2.55
N LYS A 64 -12.31 9.19 -3.44
CA LYS A 64 -12.38 8.88 -4.87
C LYS A 64 -11.00 8.97 -5.52
N GLU A 65 -10.24 10.00 -5.21
CA GLU A 65 -8.89 10.23 -5.73
C GLU A 65 -7.92 9.14 -5.26
N LEU A 66 -8.04 8.69 -4.01
CA LEU A 66 -7.27 7.56 -3.47
C LEU A 66 -7.56 6.28 -4.27
N ALA A 67 -8.84 5.95 -4.48
CA ALA A 67 -9.22 4.78 -5.28
C ALA A 67 -8.65 4.86 -6.70
N GLN A 68 -8.76 6.01 -7.36
CA GLN A 68 -8.21 6.24 -8.71
C GLN A 68 -6.68 6.08 -8.74
N SER A 69 -5.97 6.64 -7.78
CA SER A 69 -4.51 6.55 -7.72
C SER A 69 -4.02 5.15 -7.40
N LEU A 70 -4.66 4.45 -6.46
CA LEU A 70 -4.30 3.09 -6.07
C LEU A 70 -4.64 2.06 -7.17
N SER A 71 -5.64 2.34 -8.01
CA SER A 71 -5.99 1.51 -9.19
C SER A 71 -4.91 1.46 -10.28
N ALA A 72 -3.85 2.27 -10.16
CA ALA A 72 -2.67 2.17 -11.02
C ALA A 72 -1.79 0.94 -10.71
N ALA A 73 -1.93 0.37 -9.50
CA ALA A 73 -1.32 -0.91 -9.14
C ALA A 73 -2.14 -2.07 -9.72
N ASP A 74 -1.55 -3.28 -9.74
CA ASP A 74 -2.25 -4.48 -10.20
C ASP A 74 -3.11 -5.08 -9.08
N GLY A 75 -2.68 -4.90 -7.83
CA GLY A 75 -3.44 -5.30 -6.65
C GLY A 75 -3.27 -4.33 -5.48
N LEU A 76 -4.30 -4.23 -4.64
CA LEU A 76 -4.38 -3.35 -3.47
C LEU A 76 -4.69 -4.14 -2.19
N TYR A 77 -3.94 -3.87 -1.13
CA TYR A 77 -4.37 -4.09 0.24
C TYR A 77 -4.49 -2.75 0.94
N ILE A 78 -5.67 -2.45 1.48
CA ILE A 78 -5.91 -1.26 2.30
C ILE A 78 -6.23 -1.68 3.72
N ALA A 79 -5.55 -1.07 4.69
CA ALA A 79 -5.78 -1.34 6.11
C ALA A 79 -6.91 -0.48 6.69
N GLU A 80 -7.31 -0.82 7.91
CA GLU A 80 -8.22 0.00 8.72
C GLU A 80 -7.65 1.41 8.95
N VAL A 81 -8.56 2.39 9.06
CA VAL A 81 -8.18 3.77 9.35
C VAL A 81 -7.53 3.86 10.73
N ALA A 82 -6.32 4.40 10.81
CA ALA A 82 -5.63 4.54 12.09
C ALA A 82 -6.45 5.41 13.05
N ARG A 83 -6.53 5.02 14.34
CA ARG A 83 -7.27 5.75 15.39
C ARG A 83 -8.71 6.11 14.93
N LYS A 84 -9.42 5.15 14.33
CA LYS A 84 -10.76 5.34 13.75
C LYS A 84 -11.83 5.78 14.75
N ASP A 85 -11.58 5.49 16.03
CA ASP A 85 -12.38 5.83 17.21
C ASP A 85 -12.38 7.35 17.50
N GLN A 86 -11.38 8.08 16.99
CA GLN A 86 -11.25 9.53 17.15
C GLN A 86 -11.88 10.33 16.00
N LEU A 87 -12.63 9.67 15.12
CA LEU A 87 -13.14 10.27 13.89
C LEU A 87 -14.66 10.08 13.83
N ASP A 88 -15.33 11.12 13.36
CA ASP A 88 -16.73 11.05 13.00
C ASP A 88 -16.92 10.00 11.88
N PRO A 89 -17.74 8.94 12.10
CA PRO A 89 -18.01 7.92 11.10
C PRO A 89 -18.50 8.46 9.75
N GLU A 90 -19.21 9.59 9.72
CA GLU A 90 -19.76 10.17 8.49
C GLU A 90 -18.68 10.81 7.61
N THR A 91 -17.60 11.31 8.22
CA THR A 91 -16.51 11.99 7.51
C THR A 91 -15.23 11.16 7.43
N ARG A 92 -15.21 10.00 8.09
CA ARG A 92 -14.09 9.06 8.07
C ARG A 92 -13.94 8.44 6.68
N LEU A 93 -12.69 8.15 6.30
CA LEU A 93 -12.44 7.33 5.12
C LEU A 93 -13.16 5.98 5.25
N ASN A 94 -13.73 5.47 4.16
CA ASN A 94 -14.23 4.11 4.08
C ASN A 94 -13.26 3.24 3.27
N PRO A 95 -12.36 2.46 3.92
CA PRO A 95 -11.42 1.57 3.23
C PRO A 95 -12.10 0.53 2.35
N GLN A 96 -13.23 -0.03 2.80
CA GLN A 96 -13.99 -1.01 2.03
C GLN A 96 -14.47 -0.40 0.71
N LYS A 97 -14.99 0.83 0.74
CA LYS A 97 -15.44 1.52 -0.48
C LYS A 97 -14.28 1.76 -1.46
N ILE A 98 -13.08 2.08 -0.97
CA ILE A 98 -11.89 2.20 -1.84
C ILE A 98 -11.56 0.86 -2.49
N ALA A 99 -11.54 -0.22 -1.72
CA ALA A 99 -11.29 -1.55 -2.26
C ALA A 99 -12.35 -1.93 -3.32
N ASP A 100 -13.62 -1.62 -3.07
CA ASP A 100 -14.72 -1.85 -4.02
C ASP A 100 -14.53 -1.07 -5.32
N ASP A 101 -14.15 0.21 -5.22
CA ASP A 101 -13.92 1.07 -6.39
C ASP A 101 -12.70 0.61 -7.22
N VAL A 102 -11.64 0.14 -6.55
CA VAL A 102 -10.48 -0.45 -7.22
C VAL A 102 -10.85 -1.77 -7.91
N ARG A 103 -11.72 -2.58 -7.31
CA ARG A 103 -12.28 -3.79 -7.97
C ARG A 103 -13.14 -3.44 -9.18
N GLN A 104 -13.96 -2.40 -9.10
CA GLN A 104 -14.75 -1.91 -10.24
C GLN A 104 -13.86 -1.42 -11.39
N ALA A 105 -12.66 -0.92 -11.09
CA ALA A 105 -11.63 -0.61 -12.08
C ALA A 105 -10.88 -1.84 -12.63
N GLY A 106 -11.29 -3.06 -12.28
CA GLY A 106 -10.74 -4.31 -12.82
C GLY A 106 -9.43 -4.77 -12.16
N ARG A 107 -9.12 -4.28 -10.96
CA ARG A 107 -7.92 -4.65 -10.19
C ARG A 107 -8.27 -5.54 -8.99
N GLU A 108 -7.30 -6.31 -8.50
CA GLU A 108 -7.47 -7.03 -7.23
C GLU A 108 -7.45 -6.00 -6.08
N ALA A 109 -8.37 -6.09 -5.13
CA ALA A 109 -8.31 -5.24 -3.94
C ALA A 109 -8.95 -5.89 -2.72
N PHE A 110 -8.32 -5.69 -1.56
CA PHE A 110 -8.72 -6.27 -0.29
C PHE A 110 -8.68 -5.20 0.80
N PHE A 111 -9.77 -5.08 1.55
CA PHE A 111 -9.76 -4.39 2.84
C PHE A 111 -9.51 -5.43 3.94
N LEU A 112 -8.47 -5.21 4.74
CA LEU A 112 -8.17 -6.06 5.90
C LEU A 112 -7.91 -5.21 7.15
N PRO A 113 -8.20 -5.72 8.37
CA PRO A 113 -8.13 -4.92 9.58
C PRO A 113 -6.73 -4.35 9.88
N GLY A 114 -5.67 -5.08 9.54
CA GLY A 114 -4.33 -4.70 9.95
C GLY A 114 -3.21 -5.43 9.23
N PRO A 115 -1.96 -5.10 9.61
CA PRO A 115 -0.76 -5.61 8.95
C PRO A 115 -0.60 -7.13 9.09
N GLU A 116 -1.10 -7.73 10.16
CA GLU A 116 -1.03 -9.17 10.38
C GLU A 116 -1.90 -9.96 9.39
N GLU A 117 -3.13 -9.49 9.17
CA GLU A 117 -4.05 -10.08 8.21
C GLU A 117 -3.55 -9.87 6.78
N ILE A 118 -3.05 -8.67 6.46
CA ILE A 118 -2.43 -8.37 5.17
C ILE A 118 -1.24 -9.30 4.91
N PHE A 119 -0.35 -9.47 5.88
CA PHE A 119 0.81 -10.35 5.74
C PHE A 119 0.37 -11.80 5.44
N LYS A 120 -0.59 -12.33 6.20
CA LYS A 120 -1.08 -13.71 6.05
C LYS A 120 -1.74 -13.96 4.70
N ASP A 121 -2.50 -12.99 4.17
CA ASP A 121 -3.17 -13.14 2.88
C ASP A 121 -2.24 -12.87 1.68
N LEU A 122 -1.34 -11.90 1.79
CA LEU A 122 -0.43 -11.52 0.70
C LEU A 122 0.65 -12.58 0.44
N VAL A 123 1.33 -13.06 1.50
CA VAL A 123 2.53 -13.90 1.36
C VAL A 123 2.31 -15.13 0.46
N PRO A 124 1.22 -15.91 0.62
CA PRO A 124 0.94 -17.06 -0.25
C PRO A 124 0.67 -16.71 -1.72
N ARG A 125 0.33 -15.45 -2.03
CA ARG A 125 0.05 -14.96 -3.39
C ARG A 125 1.28 -14.40 -4.11
N LEU A 126 2.36 -14.17 -3.37
CA LEU A 126 3.58 -13.60 -3.91
C LEU A 126 4.24 -14.60 -4.87
N ARG A 127 4.72 -14.08 -6.00
CA ARG A 127 5.45 -14.84 -7.01
C ARG A 127 6.60 -14.03 -7.57
N SER A 128 7.56 -14.72 -8.17
CA SER A 128 8.64 -14.07 -8.93
C SER A 128 8.04 -13.10 -9.96
N GLY A 129 8.60 -11.90 -10.05
CA GLY A 129 8.08 -10.79 -10.83
C GLY A 129 7.20 -9.82 -10.04
N ASP A 130 6.89 -10.06 -8.76
CA ASP A 130 6.10 -9.12 -7.95
C ASP A 130 6.94 -7.98 -7.37
N VAL A 131 6.34 -6.79 -7.31
CA VAL A 131 6.84 -5.62 -6.57
C VAL A 131 5.80 -5.28 -5.51
N VAL A 132 6.20 -5.34 -4.24
CA VAL A 132 5.35 -5.00 -3.09
C VAL A 132 5.73 -3.62 -2.61
N ALA A 133 4.84 -2.64 -2.80
CA ALA A 133 5.02 -1.27 -2.38
C ALA A 133 4.17 -0.97 -1.14
N VAL A 134 4.83 -0.64 -0.04
CA VAL A 134 4.17 -0.29 1.23
C VAL A 134 4.11 1.22 1.35
N PHE A 135 2.89 1.76 1.43
CA PHE A 135 2.60 3.18 1.52
C PHE A 135 2.13 3.52 2.95
N THR A 136 3.05 4.05 3.76
CA THR A 136 2.79 4.37 5.18
C THR A 136 3.61 5.54 5.69
N ASN A 137 2.99 6.35 6.56
CA ASN A 137 3.67 7.42 7.29
C ASN A 137 4.15 7.01 8.70
N GLY A 138 4.04 5.72 9.04
CA GLY A 138 4.33 5.19 10.37
C GLY A 138 5.13 3.90 10.28
N SER A 139 4.92 3.02 11.27
CA SER A 139 5.52 1.69 11.31
C SER A 139 4.69 0.64 10.58
N PHE A 140 3.41 0.91 10.30
CA PHE A 140 2.43 -0.06 9.80
C PHE A 140 2.47 -1.39 10.57
N GLY A 141 2.56 -1.31 11.90
CA GLY A 141 2.70 -2.46 12.79
C GLY A 141 3.94 -3.33 12.53
N GLY A 142 4.99 -2.79 11.90
CA GLY A 142 6.22 -3.52 11.57
C GLY A 142 6.15 -4.31 10.26
N LEU A 143 5.09 -4.15 9.46
CA LEU A 143 4.84 -4.95 8.25
C LEU A 143 6.03 -4.96 7.28
N VAL A 144 6.69 -3.80 7.07
CA VAL A 144 7.86 -3.69 6.19
C VAL A 144 9.00 -4.59 6.66
N GLY A 145 9.31 -4.58 7.97
CA GLY A 145 10.35 -5.43 8.54
C GLY A 145 10.00 -6.90 8.42
N LYS A 146 8.76 -7.25 8.76
CA LYS A 146 8.27 -8.63 8.69
C LYS A 146 8.32 -9.21 7.27
N LEU A 147 7.93 -8.43 6.26
CA LEU A 147 8.04 -8.82 4.86
C LEU A 147 9.51 -8.95 4.44
N ALA A 148 10.37 -8.02 4.85
CA ALA A 148 11.80 -8.09 4.52
C ALA A 148 12.46 -9.35 5.11
N ASP A 149 12.15 -9.67 6.36
CA ASP A 149 12.68 -10.86 7.04
C ASP A 149 12.16 -12.15 6.38
N HIS A 150 10.87 -12.20 6.05
CA HIS A 150 10.28 -13.33 5.33
C HIS A 150 10.97 -13.57 3.98
N LEU A 151 11.19 -12.51 3.19
CA LEU A 151 11.86 -12.60 1.89
C LEU A 151 13.33 -13.05 2.00
N LYS A 152 14.03 -12.65 3.06
CA LYS A 152 15.44 -13.06 3.30
C LYS A 152 15.57 -14.49 3.80
N GLN A 153 14.69 -14.94 4.67
CA GLN A 153 14.71 -16.32 5.21
C GLN A 153 14.31 -17.36 4.17
N ASN A 154 13.49 -16.96 3.20
CA ASN A 154 13.07 -17.79 2.10
C ASN A 154 13.82 -17.44 0.81
N ALA A 155 15.05 -16.91 0.89
CA ALA A 155 15.93 -16.69 -0.26
C ALA A 155 16.49 -18.00 -0.82
#